data_AF-A0A1F8MHC6-F1
#
_entry.id   AF-A0A1F8MHC6-F1
#
_cell.length_a   1.000
_cell.length_b   1.000
_cell.length_c   1.000
_cell.angle_alpha   90.00
_cell.angle_beta   90.00
_cell.angle_gamma   90.00
#
_symmetry.space_group_name_H-M   'P 1'
#
loop_
_entity.id
_entity.type
_entity.pdbx_description
1 polymer ?
#
loop_
_entity_poly.entity_id
_entity_poly.type
_entity_poly.pdbx_seq_one_letter_code
_entity_poly.pdbx_strand_id
1 'polypeptide(L)'
;MSNLVGQIARLHSQGKEIVIISSGAIASGRHKLRKVPERKTTPFRQVLASVGQSHLMYTYEQLFSQYDLTVAQALLTKRDLCDRSGYLNARNTLLALIELGIICIVNENDVVAVDEIEELKFGDNDNLSAMVANLVDADLLAMLTDIGGLYTADPHYNPQA
;
A
#
# COMPACT_ATOMS: atom_id res chain seq x y z
N MET A 1 11.61 -5.43 4.22
CA MET A 1 10.28 -6.08 4.16
C MET A 1 10.15 -7.21 5.18
N SER A 2 11.01 -8.23 5.21
CA SER A 2 10.92 -9.34 6.18
C SER A 2 10.86 -8.93 7.65
N ASN A 3 11.69 -7.95 8.07
CA ASN A 3 11.67 -7.45 9.44
C ASN A 3 10.30 -6.83 9.81
N LEU A 4 9.72 -6.01 8.91
CA LEU A 4 8.40 -5.42 9.10
C LEU A 4 7.32 -6.49 9.20
N VAL A 5 7.35 -7.51 8.33
CA VAL A 5 6.41 -8.64 8.39
C VAL A 5 6.50 -9.37 9.73
N GLY A 6 7.71 -9.62 10.25
CA GLY A 6 7.88 -10.23 11.57
C GLY A 6 7.31 -9.40 12.72
N GLN A 7 7.44 -8.07 12.65
CA GLN A 7 6.82 -7.17 13.63
C GLN A 7 5.28 -7.21 13.55
N ILE A 8 4.73 -7.19 12.33
CA ILE A 8 3.29 -7.28 12.10
C ILE A 8 2.74 -8.62 12.57
N ALA A 9 3.42 -9.73 12.28
CA ALA A 9 3.03 -11.06 12.75
C ALA A 9 3.02 -11.14 14.28
N ARG A 10 3.98 -10.49 14.96
CA ARG A 10 4.00 -10.40 16.43
C ARG A 10 2.83 -9.58 16.97
N LEU A 11 2.44 -8.49 16.32
CA LEU A 11 1.30 -7.69 16.75
C LEU A 11 -0.01 -8.44 16.49
N HIS A 12 -0.13 -9.12 15.36
CA HIS A 12 -1.28 -9.97 15.02
C HIS A 12 -1.48 -11.07 16.06
N SER A 13 -0.41 -11.76 16.49
CA SER A 13 -0.50 -12.79 17.54
C SER A 13 -0.89 -12.24 18.93
N GLN A 14 -0.84 -10.92 19.12
CA GLN A 14 -1.34 -10.23 20.30
C GLN A 14 -2.81 -9.79 20.14
N GLY A 15 -3.50 -10.23 19.09
CA GLY A 15 -4.88 -9.88 18.78
C GLY A 15 -5.05 -8.48 18.19
N LYS A 16 -4.00 -7.90 17.58
CA LYS A 16 -4.11 -6.62 16.88
C LYS A 16 -4.57 -6.82 15.44
N GLU A 17 -5.58 -6.06 15.05
CA GLU A 17 -6.10 -5.98 13.69
C GLU A 17 -5.21 -5.03 12.88
N ILE A 18 -4.72 -5.48 11.72
CA ILE A 18 -3.71 -4.74 10.95
C ILE A 18 -4.07 -4.74 9.47
N VAL A 19 -4.11 -3.54 8.90
CA VAL A 19 -4.20 -3.29 7.46
C VAL A 19 -2.88 -2.66 7.01
N ILE A 20 -2.32 -3.17 5.92
CA ILE A 20 -1.07 -2.67 5.33
C ILE A 20 -1.41 -1.92 4.06
N ILE A 21 -1.02 -0.66 3.98
CA ILE A 21 -1.05 0.12 2.74
C ILE A 21 0.35 0.08 2.16
N SER A 22 0.52 -0.59 1.03
CA SER A 22 1.84 -0.84 0.43
C SER A 22 1.97 -0.16 -0.91
N SER A 23 3.05 0.59 -1.08
CA SER A 23 3.53 1.02 -2.40
C SER A 23 4.43 -0.05 -3.04
N GLY A 24 5.08 0.28 -4.15
CA GLY A 24 6.19 -0.50 -4.70
C GLY A 24 5.86 -1.40 -5.90
N ALA A 25 4.60 -1.45 -6.34
CA ALA A 25 4.20 -2.20 -7.54
C ALA A 25 5.00 -1.76 -8.78
N ILE A 26 5.03 -0.46 -9.10
CA ILE A 26 5.80 0.03 -10.26
C ILE A 26 7.30 -0.28 -10.14
N ALA A 27 7.89 -0.12 -8.95
CA ALA A 27 9.31 -0.39 -8.72
C ALA A 27 9.64 -1.89 -8.91
N SER A 28 8.78 -2.76 -8.37
CA SER A 28 8.82 -4.21 -8.58
C SER A 28 8.70 -4.57 -10.08
N GLY A 29 7.78 -3.91 -10.79
CA GLY A 29 7.59 -4.07 -12.23
C GLY A 29 8.82 -3.67 -13.04
N ARG A 30 9.44 -2.53 -12.70
CA ARG A 30 10.70 -2.08 -13.33
C ARG A 30 11.80 -3.10 -13.15
N HIS A 31 11.94 -3.66 -11.96
CA HIS A 31 12.95 -4.68 -11.70
C HIS A 31 12.73 -5.95 -12.55
N LYS A 32 11.47 -6.39 -12.68
CA LYS A 32 11.08 -7.55 -13.50
C LYS A 32 11.26 -7.30 -14.99
N LEU A 33 10.91 -6.11 -15.46
CA LEU A 33 10.99 -5.70 -16.86
C LEU A 33 12.29 -4.96 -17.21
N ARG A 34 13.37 -5.11 -16.42
CA ARG A 34 14.64 -4.39 -16.62
C ARG A 34 15.30 -4.53 -18.00
N LYS A 35 14.89 -5.54 -18.79
CA LYS A 35 15.36 -5.77 -20.17
C LYS A 35 14.49 -5.07 -21.23
N VAL A 36 13.31 -4.59 -20.85
CA VAL A 36 12.40 -3.84 -21.72
C VAL A 36 12.79 -2.36 -21.64
N PRO A 37 13.02 -1.67 -22.77
CA PRO A 37 13.30 -0.23 -22.76
C PRO A 37 12.16 0.55 -22.09
N GLU A 38 12.49 1.31 -21.04
CA GLU A 38 11.50 2.09 -20.31
C GLU A 38 10.97 3.23 -21.18
N ARG A 39 9.64 3.39 -21.19
CA ARG A 39 8.96 4.53 -21.82
C ARG A 39 8.36 5.39 -20.72
N LYS A 40 8.63 6.70 -20.77
CA LYS A 40 8.05 7.67 -19.82
C LYS A 40 6.62 8.03 -20.21
N THR A 41 5.76 7.04 -20.37
CA THR A 41 4.35 7.22 -20.74
C THR A 41 3.44 6.60 -19.69
N THR A 42 2.24 7.18 -19.55
CA THR A 42 1.19 6.67 -18.67
C THR A 42 0.89 5.18 -18.88
N PRO A 43 0.64 4.71 -20.13
CA PRO A 43 0.39 3.29 -20.37
C PRO A 43 1.56 2.38 -19.94
N PHE A 44 2.80 2.83 -20.10
CA PHE A 44 3.94 2.00 -19.69
C PHE A 44 4.07 1.92 -18.16
N ARG A 45 3.71 2.97 -17.43
CA ARG A 45 3.62 2.89 -15.95
C ARG A 45 2.55 1.89 -15.50
N GLN A 46 1.39 1.85 -16.17
CA GLN A 46 0.34 0.87 -15.89
C GLN A 46 0.83 -0.57 -16.16
N VAL A 47 1.61 -0.77 -17.22
CA VAL A 47 2.28 -2.06 -17.49
C VAL A 47 3.21 -2.44 -16.35
N LEU A 48 4.05 -1.51 -15.89
CA LEU A 48 4.95 -1.74 -14.75
C LEU A 48 4.17 -2.09 -13.48
N ALA A 49 3.12 -1.33 -13.17
CA ALA A 49 2.28 -1.58 -11.99
C ALA A 49 1.60 -2.95 -12.06
N SER A 50 0.99 -3.28 -13.21
CA SER A 50 0.33 -4.58 -13.43
C SER A 50 1.28 -5.76 -13.21
N VAL A 51 2.48 -5.70 -13.81
CA VAL A 51 3.49 -6.75 -13.64
C VAL A 51 3.97 -6.81 -12.19
N GLY A 52 4.30 -5.66 -11.61
CA GLY A 52 4.94 -5.61 -10.31
C GLY A 52 4.02 -5.85 -9.12
N GLN A 53 2.72 -5.57 -9.25
CA GLN A 53 1.71 -5.83 -8.22
C GLN A 53 1.61 -7.33 -7.92
N SER A 54 1.60 -8.18 -8.95
CA SER A 54 1.61 -9.64 -8.77
C SER A 54 2.82 -10.11 -7.96
N HIS A 55 4.00 -9.53 -8.24
CA HIS A 55 5.24 -9.88 -7.55
C HIS A 55 5.29 -9.33 -6.11
N LEU A 56 4.71 -8.15 -5.88
CA LEU A 56 4.56 -7.56 -4.56
C LEU A 56 3.69 -8.48 -3.67
N MET A 57 2.52 -8.90 -4.16
CA MET A 57 1.64 -9.82 -3.43
C MET A 57 2.29 -11.17 -3.17
N TYR A 58 2.94 -11.76 -4.17
CA TYR A 58 3.68 -13.01 -3.98
C TYR A 58 4.73 -12.87 -2.87
N THR A 59 5.43 -11.73 -2.81
CA THR A 59 6.43 -11.50 -1.76
C THR A 59 5.79 -11.41 -0.37
N TYR A 60 4.67 -10.70 -0.24
CA TYR A 60 3.93 -10.67 1.02
C TYR A 60 3.43 -12.06 1.43
N GLU A 61 2.82 -12.80 0.50
CA GLU A 61 2.33 -14.16 0.73
C GLU A 61 3.44 -15.08 1.25
N GLN A 62 4.60 -15.10 0.60
CA GLN A 62 5.74 -15.92 1.02
C GLN A 62 6.32 -15.52 2.38
N LEU A 63 6.23 -14.25 2.77
CA LEU A 63 6.74 -13.77 4.05
C LEU A 63 5.75 -14.03 5.19
N PHE A 64 4.46 -13.80 4.96
CA PHE A 64 3.41 -14.02 5.96
C PHE A 64 3.09 -15.51 6.16
N SER A 65 3.25 -16.35 5.13
CA SER A 65 3.07 -17.80 5.26
C SER A 65 4.06 -18.45 6.23
N GLN A 66 5.20 -17.81 6.50
CA GLN A 66 6.17 -18.27 7.52
C GLN A 66 5.64 -18.15 8.95
N TYR A 67 4.56 -17.40 9.14
CA TYR A 67 3.87 -17.17 10.41
C TYR A 67 2.44 -17.73 10.40
N ASP A 68 2.10 -18.58 9.40
CA ASP A 68 0.76 -19.13 9.20
C ASP A 68 -0.34 -18.05 9.02
N LEU A 69 0.03 -16.89 8.49
CA LEU A 69 -0.88 -15.77 8.25
C LEU A 69 -1.30 -15.70 6.79
N THR A 70 -2.62 -15.68 6.57
CA THR A 70 -3.22 -15.45 5.26
C THR A 70 -3.21 -13.96 4.94
N VAL A 71 -2.88 -13.62 3.69
CA VAL A 71 -2.98 -12.25 3.16
C VAL A 71 -4.11 -12.15 2.15
N ALA A 72 -4.73 -10.98 2.06
CA ALA A 72 -5.70 -10.65 1.01
C ALA A 72 -5.30 -9.34 0.31
N GLN A 73 -5.45 -9.30 -1.01
CA GLN A 73 -5.21 -8.09 -1.79
C GLN A 73 -6.50 -7.26 -1.89
N ALA A 74 -6.39 -5.95 -1.67
CA ALA A 74 -7.39 -4.98 -2.09
C ALA A 74 -6.72 -3.92 -2.98
N LEU A 75 -7.23 -3.76 -4.20
CA LEU A 75 -6.82 -2.68 -5.09
C LEU A 75 -7.96 -1.68 -5.17
N LEU A 76 -7.71 -0.46 -4.74
CA LEU A 76 -8.70 0.59 -4.66
C LEU A 76 -8.27 1.76 -5.52
N THR A 77 -9.24 2.53 -6.03
CA THR A 77 -8.95 3.85 -6.56
C THR A 77 -9.55 4.92 -5.67
N LYS A 78 -9.01 6.14 -5.76
CA LYS A 78 -9.66 7.32 -5.18
C LYS A 78 -11.13 7.47 -5.63
N ARG A 79 -11.43 7.14 -6.89
CA ARG A 79 -12.81 7.17 -7.42
C ARG A 79 -13.71 6.16 -6.69
N ASP A 80 -13.21 4.96 -6.39
CA ASP A 80 -13.97 3.95 -5.65
C ASP A 80 -14.32 4.42 -4.23
N LEU A 81 -13.44 5.20 -3.60
CA LEU A 81 -13.63 5.69 -2.23
C LEU A 81 -14.44 6.99 -2.15
N CYS A 82 -14.55 7.75 -3.24
CA CYS A 82 -15.38 8.96 -3.30
C CYS A 82 -16.85 8.66 -3.64
N ASP A 83 -17.16 7.54 -4.28
CA ASP A 83 -18.54 7.10 -4.51
C ASP A 83 -19.08 6.33 -3.28
N ARG A 84 -20.35 6.58 -2.92
CA ARG A 84 -20.96 5.95 -1.73
C ARG A 84 -21.04 4.43 -1.86
N SER A 85 -21.35 3.90 -3.03
CA SER A 85 -21.48 2.46 -3.24
C SER A 85 -20.11 1.79 -3.18
N GLY A 86 -19.12 2.35 -3.88
CA GLY A 86 -17.73 1.90 -3.83
C GLY A 86 -17.16 1.92 -2.41
N TYR A 87 -17.37 3.01 -1.68
CA TYR A 87 -16.97 3.16 -0.28
C TYR A 87 -17.55 2.05 0.61
N LEU A 88 -18.86 1.81 0.55
CA LEU A 88 -19.52 0.79 1.37
C LEU A 88 -19.05 -0.63 1.02
N ASN A 89 -18.82 -0.92 -0.26
CA ASN A 89 -18.32 -2.22 -0.68
C ASN A 89 -16.89 -2.48 -0.20
N ALA A 90 -16.00 -1.48 -0.33
CA ALA A 90 -14.65 -1.55 0.20
C ALA A 90 -14.66 -1.70 1.73
N ARG A 91 -15.50 -0.94 2.44
CA ARG A 91 -15.69 -1.04 3.89
C ARG A 91 -16.10 -2.44 4.33
N ASN A 92 -17.18 -2.95 3.76
CA ASN A 92 -17.70 -4.26 4.15
C ASN A 92 -16.67 -5.37 3.88
N THR A 93 -15.93 -5.27 2.78
CA THR A 93 -14.90 -6.25 2.42
C THR A 93 -13.72 -6.20 3.39
N LEU A 94 -13.18 -5.01 3.66
CA LEU A 94 -12.02 -4.86 4.55
C LEU A 94 -12.36 -5.24 5.99
N LEU A 95 -13.53 -4.85 6.50
CA LEU A 95 -13.98 -5.25 7.84
C LEU A 95 -14.18 -6.77 7.93
N ALA A 96 -14.79 -7.41 6.93
CA ALA A 96 -14.95 -8.87 6.93
C ALA A 96 -13.59 -9.60 6.90
N LEU A 97 -12.60 -9.09 6.16
CA LEU A 97 -11.25 -9.65 6.16
C LEU A 97 -10.56 -9.49 7.52
N ILE A 98 -10.71 -8.33 8.16
CA ILE A 98 -10.20 -8.06 9.51
C ILE A 98 -10.83 -9.01 10.53
N GLU A 99 -12.15 -9.18 10.51
CA GLU A 99 -12.90 -10.08 11.41
C GLU A 99 -12.45 -11.55 11.25
N LEU A 100 -12.03 -11.95 10.05
CA LEU A 100 -11.46 -13.27 9.78
C LEU A 100 -9.98 -13.40 10.18
N GLY A 101 -9.36 -12.35 10.70
CA GLY A 101 -7.95 -12.31 11.09
C GLY A 101 -6.99 -12.30 9.89
N ILE A 102 -7.46 -11.92 8.70
CA ILE A 102 -6.66 -11.90 7.47
C ILE A 102 -5.89 -10.57 7.37
N ILE A 103 -4.60 -10.63 7.03
CA ILE A 103 -3.80 -9.44 6.81
C ILE A 103 -4.16 -8.81 5.45
N CYS A 104 -4.78 -7.65 5.48
CA CYS A 104 -5.16 -6.92 4.28
C CYS A 104 -3.96 -6.14 3.72
N ILE A 105 -3.58 -6.41 2.47
CA ILE A 105 -2.60 -5.62 1.71
C ILE A 105 -3.36 -4.76 0.71
N VAL A 106 -3.45 -3.47 1.01
CA VAL A 106 -4.13 -2.46 0.20
C VAL A 106 -3.10 -1.70 -0.63
N ASN A 107 -3.40 -1.44 -1.88
CA ASN A 107 -2.63 -0.54 -2.74
C ASN A 107 -3.57 0.17 -3.72
N GLU A 108 -3.12 1.28 -4.30
CA GLU A 108 -3.83 1.95 -5.39
C GLU A 108 -3.88 1.03 -6.63
N ASN A 109 -5.02 1.05 -7.33
CA ASN A 109 -5.17 0.34 -8.60
C ASN A 109 -4.60 1.16 -9.76
N ASP A 110 -3.27 1.26 -9.78
CA ASP A 110 -2.47 1.99 -10.78
C ASP A 110 -2.83 1.63 -12.24
N VAL A 111 -3.39 0.45 -12.49
CA VAL A 111 -3.76 -0.02 -13.84
C VAL A 111 -4.94 0.78 -14.41
N VAL A 112 -5.83 1.29 -13.56
CA VAL A 112 -7.06 1.99 -13.98
C VAL A 112 -7.18 3.42 -13.41
N ALA A 113 -6.29 3.80 -12.50
CA ALA A 113 -6.17 5.17 -12.00
C ALA A 113 -5.60 6.08 -13.10
N VAL A 114 -6.43 6.61 -14.00
CA VAL A 114 -5.98 7.45 -15.13
C VAL A 114 -5.69 8.89 -14.73
N ASP A 115 -6.37 9.39 -13.68
CA ASP A 115 -6.35 10.80 -13.25
C ASP A 115 -5.05 11.20 -12.52
N GLU A 116 -4.22 10.23 -12.16
CA GLU A 116 -3.04 10.41 -11.30
C GLU A 116 -1.71 10.19 -12.04
N ILE A 117 -1.75 9.70 -13.29
CA ILE A 117 -0.52 9.32 -14.01
C ILE A 117 0.08 10.49 -14.82
N GLU A 118 -0.63 11.61 -14.97
CA GLU A 118 -0.13 12.78 -15.72
C GLU A 118 0.98 13.55 -14.99
N GLU A 119 1.14 13.41 -13.67
CA GLU A 119 2.21 14.09 -12.92
C GLU A 119 2.85 13.19 -11.87
N LEU A 120 4.10 13.47 -11.52
CA LEU A 120 4.91 12.76 -10.51
C LEU A 120 4.31 12.92 -9.10
N LYS A 121 3.20 12.26 -8.78
CA LYS A 121 2.58 12.32 -7.46
C LYS A 121 3.23 11.32 -6.51
N PHE A 122 4.26 11.78 -5.82
CA PHE A 122 4.57 11.26 -4.49
C PHE A 122 3.39 11.61 -3.58
N GLY A 123 2.77 10.64 -2.90
CA GLY A 123 1.72 10.88 -1.89
C GLY A 123 0.35 10.23 -2.12
N ASP A 124 0.17 9.40 -3.15
CA ASP A 124 -1.13 8.74 -3.38
C ASP A 124 -1.44 7.70 -2.29
N ASN A 125 -0.45 6.88 -1.92
CA ASN A 125 -0.62 5.93 -0.83
C ASN A 125 -0.76 6.60 0.55
N ASP A 126 -0.28 7.83 0.73
CA ASP A 126 -0.48 8.57 1.99
C ASP A 126 -1.95 8.96 2.13
N ASN A 127 -2.55 9.52 1.08
CA ASN A 127 -3.98 9.82 1.06
C ASN A 127 -4.85 8.56 1.13
N LEU A 128 -4.49 7.52 0.37
CA LEU A 128 -5.17 6.22 0.43
C LEU A 128 -5.15 5.65 1.85
N SER A 129 -4.01 5.73 2.54
CA SER A 129 -3.89 5.23 3.91
C SER A 129 -4.81 5.97 4.89
N ALA A 130 -4.95 7.29 4.75
CA ALA A 130 -5.90 8.07 5.54
C ALA A 130 -7.37 7.72 5.20
N MET A 131 -7.69 7.52 3.92
CA MET A 131 -9.04 7.12 3.50
C MET A 131 -9.39 5.72 4.02
N VAL A 132 -8.46 4.76 3.92
CA VAL A 132 -8.64 3.41 4.43
C VAL A 132 -8.77 3.40 5.94
N ALA A 133 -7.95 4.18 6.66
CA ALA A 133 -8.05 4.33 8.11
C ALA A 133 -9.44 4.82 8.54
N ASN A 134 -9.98 5.84 7.89
CA ASN A 134 -11.36 6.29 8.13
C ASN A 134 -12.40 5.23 7.77
N LEU A 135 -12.16 4.49 6.68
CA LEU A 135 -13.10 3.51 6.16
C LEU A 135 -13.27 2.30 7.08
N VAL A 136 -12.18 1.84 7.71
CA VAL A 136 -12.19 0.73 8.68
C VAL A 136 -12.30 1.20 10.14
N ASP A 137 -12.55 2.49 10.38
CA ASP A 137 -12.62 3.08 11.72
C ASP A 137 -11.36 2.79 12.58
N ALA A 138 -10.16 2.94 11.98
CA ALA A 138 -8.90 2.56 12.61
C ALA A 138 -8.51 3.45 13.80
N ASP A 139 -8.02 2.82 14.88
CA ASP A 139 -7.52 3.53 16.08
C ASP A 139 -6.21 4.31 15.82
N LEU A 140 -5.39 3.83 14.88
CA LEU A 140 -4.06 4.38 14.60
C LEU A 140 -3.68 4.23 13.13
N LEU A 141 -3.22 5.32 12.52
CA LEU A 141 -2.49 5.32 11.25
C LEU A 141 -1.01 5.55 11.51
N ALA A 142 -0.17 4.57 11.16
CA ALA A 142 1.29 4.66 11.29
C ALA A 142 1.96 4.82 9.93
N MET A 143 2.55 6.00 9.69
CA MET A 143 3.27 6.32 8.45
C MET A 143 4.75 5.97 8.61
N LEU A 144 5.22 4.97 7.86
CA LEU A 144 6.63 4.57 7.87
C LEU A 144 7.40 5.34 6.79
N THR A 145 8.40 6.11 7.22
CA THR A 145 9.22 6.96 6.34
C THR A 145 10.72 6.72 6.58
N ASP A 146 11.56 7.16 5.65
CA ASP A 146 13.01 7.07 5.69
C ASP A 146 13.68 8.22 6.45
N ILE A 147 12.91 9.23 6.85
CA ILE A 147 13.35 10.31 7.73
C ILE A 147 12.88 10.07 9.19
N GLY A 148 13.50 10.77 10.15
CA GLY A 148 13.16 10.64 11.57
C GLY A 148 11.72 11.07 11.95
N GLY A 149 10.98 11.70 11.03
CA GLY A 149 9.64 12.22 11.23
C GLY A 149 9.52 13.64 10.69
N LEU A 150 8.59 14.42 11.26
CA LEU A 150 8.44 15.82 10.93
C LEU A 150 9.45 16.66 11.72
N TYR A 151 10.32 17.37 11.01
CA TYR A 151 11.30 18.30 11.59
C TYR A 151 10.75 19.72 11.66
N THR A 152 11.36 20.56 12.50
CA THR A 152 10.97 21.98 12.63
C THR A 152 11.55 22.86 11.52
N ALA A 153 12.61 22.40 10.86
CA ALA A 153 13.25 22.99 9.69
C ALA A 153 13.77 21.89 8.76
N ASP A 154 14.33 22.24 7.60
CA ASP A 154 14.95 21.24 6.72
C ASP A 154 16.27 20.71 7.34
N PRO A 155 16.34 19.42 7.73
CA PRO A 155 17.50 18.85 8.40
C PRO A 155 18.75 18.77 7.49
N HIS A 156 18.60 18.94 6.18
CA HIS A 156 19.73 19.00 5.26
C HIS A 156 20.50 20.33 5.34
N TYR A 157 19.82 21.40 5.78
CA TYR A 157 20.39 22.75 5.84
C TYR A 157 20.50 23.29 7.27
N ASN A 158 19.70 22.77 8.22
CA ASN A 158 19.74 23.16 9.61
C ASN A 158 20.16 21.97 10.49
N PRO A 159 21.39 21.99 11.07
CA PRO A 159 21.85 20.95 11.99
C PRO A 159 21.03 20.86 13.30
N GLN A 160 20.20 21.85 13.61
CA GLN A 160 19.29 21.89 14.77
C GLN A 160 17.82 21.68 14.39
N ALA A 161 17.53 21.21 13.18
CA ALA A 161 16.17 20.96 12.67
C ALA A 161 15.34 20.03 13.57
#